data_AF-A0A401UUL5-F1
#
_entry.id   AF-A0A401UUL5-F1
#
_cell.length_a   1.000
_cell.length_b   1.000
_cell.length_c   1.000
_cell.angle_alpha   90.00
_cell.angle_beta   90.00
_cell.angle_gamma   90.00
#
_symmetry.space_group_name_H-M   'P 1'
#
loop_
_entity.id
_entity.type
_entity.pdbx_description
1 polymer ?
#
loop_
_entity_poly.entity_id
_entity_poly.type
_entity_poly.pdbx_seq_one_letter_code
_entity_poly.pdbx_strand_id
1 'polypeptide(L)'
;MLYKDLEQRWKLSISGSMTTKLKGISEDEDFDSVFDSWYTDKFEMNDGKLQFVKRITDERFDVDEELLEDIKKVFEERYLKKIDKLKGNTVERLKKQKVQPATDKQMKYAKNLYKKVYGEAKGFDDKEYSKHEMVLIIGELVEMVDNMKEENRGECAVVELSNFRK
;
A
#
# COMPACT_ATOMS: atom_id res chain seq x y z
N MET A 1 -33.61 -1.18 -9.54
CA MET A 1 -33.66 0.17 -8.90
C MET A 1 -32.26 0.76 -8.92
N LEU A 2 -32.05 2.08 -9.02
CA LEU A 2 -30.69 2.64 -8.99
C LEU A 2 -30.27 3.16 -7.61
N TYR A 3 -28.97 3.21 -7.35
CA TYR A 3 -28.40 3.69 -6.09
C TYR A 3 -28.86 5.12 -5.78
N LYS A 4 -28.98 5.97 -6.82
CA LYS A 4 -29.47 7.35 -6.70
C LYS A 4 -30.94 7.44 -6.30
N ASP A 5 -31.71 6.36 -6.38
CA ASP A 5 -33.15 6.34 -6.06
C ASP A 5 -33.42 5.81 -4.65
N LEU A 6 -32.42 5.21 -4.00
CA LEU A 6 -32.52 4.69 -2.64
C LEU A 6 -32.95 5.76 -1.61
N GLU A 7 -33.68 5.34 -0.58
CA GLU A 7 -33.93 6.22 0.58
C GLU A 7 -32.62 6.70 1.19
N GLN A 8 -32.61 7.95 1.67
CA GLN A 8 -31.40 8.59 2.17
C GLN A 8 -30.71 7.79 3.27
N ARG A 9 -31.47 7.13 4.16
CA ARG A 9 -30.91 6.26 5.22
C ARG A 9 -30.07 5.10 4.66
N TRP A 10 -30.50 4.50 3.56
CA TRP A 10 -29.81 3.37 2.93
C TRP A 10 -28.60 3.84 2.15
N LYS A 11 -28.74 4.93 1.38
CA LYS A 11 -27.60 5.59 0.71
C LYS A 11 -26.49 5.94 1.69
N LEU A 12 -26.82 6.58 2.80
CA LEU A 12 -25.84 6.98 3.81
C LEU A 12 -25.14 5.76 4.42
N SER A 13 -25.89 4.69 4.69
CA SER A 13 -25.34 3.45 5.25
C SER A 13 -24.37 2.76 4.29
N ILE A 14 -24.78 2.58 3.04
CA ILE A 14 -23.94 1.96 2.00
C ILE A 14 -22.69 2.84 1.78
N SER A 15 -22.87 4.13 1.53
CA SER A 15 -21.79 5.11 1.37
C SER A 15 -20.80 5.12 2.53
N GLY A 16 -21.31 5.09 3.77
CA GLY A 16 -20.49 5.07 4.98
C GLY A 16 -19.68 3.79 5.11
N SER A 17 -20.28 2.65 4.76
CA SER A 17 -19.58 1.36 4.76
C SER A 17 -18.46 1.30 3.71
N MET A 18 -18.70 1.78 2.48
CA MET A 18 -17.69 1.90 1.42
C MET A 18 -16.51 2.75 1.90
N THR A 19 -16.82 3.91 2.50
CA THR A 19 -15.81 4.83 3.01
C THR A 19 -14.97 4.18 4.10
N THR A 20 -15.59 3.39 4.97
CA THR A 20 -14.90 2.68 6.05
C THR A 20 -13.96 1.61 5.49
N LYS A 21 -14.41 0.84 4.48
CA LYS A 21 -13.54 -0.13 3.80
C LYS A 21 -12.35 0.56 3.14
N LEU A 22 -12.60 1.60 2.33
CA LEU A 22 -11.58 2.31 1.55
C LEU A 22 -10.59 3.12 2.41
N LYS A 23 -10.83 3.31 3.72
CA LYS A 23 -9.87 3.99 4.60
C LYS A 23 -8.57 3.19 4.75
N GLY A 24 -8.68 1.87 4.85
CA GLY A 24 -7.58 0.97 5.21
C GLY A 24 -6.82 0.35 4.04
N ILE A 25 -7.24 0.60 2.80
CA ILE A 25 -6.62 -0.05 1.63
C ILE A 25 -5.23 0.54 1.34
N SER A 26 -4.34 -0.31 0.83
CA SER A 26 -3.04 0.03 0.28
C SER A 26 -3.13 0.43 -1.20
N GLU A 27 -2.03 0.95 -1.77
CA GLU A 27 -1.97 1.32 -3.19
C GLU A 27 -1.81 0.12 -4.14
N ASP A 28 -1.45 -1.04 -3.57
CA ASP A 28 -1.14 -2.29 -4.29
C ASP A 28 -2.32 -3.27 -4.30
N GLU A 29 -3.33 -3.04 -3.45
CA GLU A 29 -4.57 -3.83 -3.48
C GLU A 29 -5.32 -3.61 -4.79
N ASP A 30 -5.87 -4.67 -5.38
CA ASP A 30 -6.72 -4.60 -6.56
C ASP A 30 -8.20 -4.35 -6.21
N PHE A 31 -8.96 -3.85 -7.18
CA PHE A 31 -10.36 -3.49 -6.97
C PHE A 31 -11.24 -4.68 -6.57
N ASP A 32 -11.09 -5.82 -7.25
CA ASP A 32 -11.97 -6.97 -7.04
C ASP A 32 -11.77 -7.54 -5.63
N SER A 33 -10.53 -7.68 -5.17
CA SER A 33 -10.22 -8.10 -3.79
C SER A 33 -10.83 -7.17 -2.73
N VAL A 34 -10.73 -5.85 -2.94
CA VAL A 34 -11.31 -4.86 -2.01
C VAL A 34 -12.83 -4.91 -2.03
N PHE A 35 -13.43 -5.00 -3.22
CA PHE A 35 -14.86 -5.06 -3.41
C PHE A 35 -15.44 -6.35 -2.82
N ASP A 36 -14.87 -7.51 -3.13
CA ASP A 36 -15.31 -8.81 -2.64
C ASP A 36 -15.27 -8.86 -1.12
N SER A 37 -14.18 -8.37 -0.52
CA SER A 37 -14.09 -8.31 0.94
C SER A 37 -15.15 -7.40 1.56
N TRP A 38 -15.51 -6.28 0.92
CA TRP A 38 -16.63 -5.45 1.38
C TRP A 38 -17.99 -6.09 1.13
N TYR A 39 -18.16 -6.74 -0.01
CA TYR A 39 -19.38 -7.42 -0.41
C TYR A 39 -19.71 -8.54 0.57
N THR A 40 -18.75 -9.44 0.86
CA THR A 40 -18.92 -10.50 1.86
C THR A 40 -19.18 -9.97 3.27
N ASP A 41 -18.69 -8.77 3.60
CA ASP A 41 -18.97 -8.15 4.90
C ASP A 41 -20.38 -7.56 5.00
N LYS A 42 -20.92 -7.04 3.88
CA LYS A 42 -22.15 -6.22 3.86
C LYS A 42 -23.36 -6.87 3.23
N PHE A 43 -23.21 -7.96 2.52
CA PHE A 43 -24.30 -8.62 1.83
C PHE A 43 -24.45 -10.06 2.28
N GLU A 44 -25.70 -10.47 2.45
CA GLU A 44 -26.06 -11.84 2.80
C GLU A 44 -27.21 -12.31 1.91
N MET A 45 -27.20 -13.60 1.57
CA MET A 45 -28.35 -14.23 0.95
C MET A 45 -29.32 -14.67 2.05
N ASN A 46 -30.55 -14.19 1.98
CA ASN A 46 -31.61 -14.50 2.94
C ASN A 46 -32.93 -14.70 2.20
N ASP A 47 -33.62 -15.79 2.48
CA ASP A 47 -34.87 -16.19 1.78
C ASP A 47 -34.78 -16.13 0.24
N GLY A 48 -33.62 -16.52 -0.31
CA GLY A 48 -33.37 -16.53 -1.76
C GLY A 48 -33.15 -15.14 -2.39
N LYS A 49 -33.03 -14.09 -1.57
CA LYS A 49 -32.74 -12.73 -2.01
C LYS A 49 -31.44 -12.22 -1.42
N LEU A 50 -30.73 -11.41 -2.21
CA LEU A 50 -29.57 -10.69 -1.73
C LEU A 50 -30.02 -9.51 -0.88
N GLN A 51 -29.44 -9.36 0.32
CA GLN A 51 -29.76 -8.28 1.23
C GLN A 51 -28.49 -7.55 1.68
N PHE A 52 -28.53 -6.22 1.68
CA PHE A 52 -27.55 -5.39 2.37
C PHE A 52 -27.86 -5.36 3.87
N VAL A 53 -26.84 -5.58 4.71
CA VAL A 53 -26.98 -5.75 6.17
C VAL A 53 -26.28 -4.63 6.94
N LYS A 54 -27.04 -3.90 7.76
CA LYS A 54 -26.49 -2.99 8.77
C LYS A 54 -26.13 -3.76 10.04
N ARG A 55 -24.91 -4.27 10.14
CA ARG A 55 -24.46 -5.10 11.29
C ARG A 55 -24.74 -4.52 12.69
N ILE A 56 -24.77 -3.20 12.87
CA ILE A 56 -25.02 -2.57 14.19
C ILE A 56 -26.49 -2.71 14.60
N THR A 57 -27.42 -2.61 13.66
CA THR A 57 -28.87 -2.56 13.92
C THR A 57 -29.61 -3.80 13.40
N ASP A 58 -28.91 -4.69 12.70
CA ASP A 58 -29.44 -5.84 11.94
C ASP A 58 -30.59 -5.46 10.99
N GLU A 59 -30.65 -4.19 10.58
CA GLU A 59 -31.59 -3.75 9.54
C GLU A 59 -31.12 -4.27 8.18
N ARG A 60 -32.06 -4.78 7.39
CA ARG A 60 -31.81 -5.40 6.08
C ARG A 60 -32.55 -4.67 4.97
N PHE A 61 -31.97 -4.70 3.78
CA PHE A 61 -32.53 -4.09 2.59
C PHE A 61 -32.29 -5.00 1.39
N ASP A 62 -33.37 -5.40 0.70
CA ASP A 62 -33.31 -6.24 -0.50
C ASP A 62 -32.57 -5.50 -1.63
N VAL A 63 -31.62 -6.18 -2.27
CA VAL A 63 -30.81 -5.66 -3.36
C VAL A 63 -31.01 -6.54 -4.58
N ASP A 64 -31.55 -5.94 -5.66
CA ASP A 64 -31.63 -6.58 -6.96
C ASP A 64 -30.29 -6.47 -7.72
N GLU A 65 -30.14 -7.26 -8.79
CA GLU A 65 -28.91 -7.31 -9.59
C GLU A 65 -28.56 -5.94 -10.19
N GLU A 66 -29.56 -5.22 -10.74
CA GLU A 66 -29.38 -3.89 -11.30
C GLU A 66 -28.83 -2.89 -10.27
N LEU A 67 -29.37 -2.91 -9.05
CA LEU A 67 -28.91 -2.07 -7.97
C LEU A 67 -27.51 -2.46 -7.50
N LEU A 68 -27.21 -3.76 -7.44
CA LEU A 68 -25.88 -4.25 -7.07
C LEU A 68 -24.82 -3.77 -8.07
N GLU A 69 -25.12 -3.83 -9.37
CA GLU A 69 -24.23 -3.31 -10.41
C GLU A 69 -24.00 -1.81 -10.27
N ASP A 70 -25.05 -1.03 -10.00
CA ASP A 70 -24.94 0.41 -9.79
C ASP A 70 -24.13 0.74 -8.52
N ILE A 71 -24.34 -0.01 -7.45
CA ILE A 71 -23.52 0.06 -6.23
C ILE A 71 -22.06 -0.26 -6.52
N LYS A 72 -21.77 -1.28 -7.33
CA LYS A 72 -20.41 -1.66 -7.73
C LYS A 72 -19.71 -0.53 -8.49
N LYS A 73 -20.40 0.13 -9.42
CA LYS A 73 -19.88 1.32 -10.14
C LYS A 73 -19.54 2.46 -9.19
N VAL A 74 -20.44 2.77 -8.24
CA VAL A 74 -20.19 3.80 -7.22
C VAL A 74 -19.00 3.45 -6.32
N PHE A 75 -18.82 2.16 -6.01
CA PHE A 75 -17.66 1.68 -5.27
C PHE A 75 -16.37 1.88 -6.07
N GLU A 76 -16.36 1.47 -7.33
CA GLU A 76 -15.22 1.55 -8.25
C GLU A 76 -14.74 2.99 -8.43
N GLU A 77 -15.64 3.94 -8.67
CA GLU A 77 -15.27 5.36 -8.80
C GLU A 77 -14.58 5.90 -7.53
N ARG A 78 -15.04 5.48 -6.35
CA ARG A 78 -14.46 5.88 -5.06
C ARG A 78 -13.11 5.21 -4.82
N TYR A 79 -13.00 3.95 -5.19
CA TYR A 79 -11.76 3.19 -5.14
C TYR A 79 -10.69 3.85 -6.02
N LEU A 80 -11.00 4.15 -7.29
CA LEU A 80 -10.07 4.81 -8.21
C LEU A 80 -9.58 6.15 -7.66
N LYS A 81 -10.52 6.99 -7.19
CA LYS A 81 -10.17 8.28 -6.54
C LYS A 81 -9.25 8.09 -5.32
N LYS A 82 -9.44 7.04 -4.55
CA LYS A 82 -8.62 6.73 -3.38
C LYS A 82 -7.22 6.28 -3.80
N ILE A 83 -7.11 5.38 -4.78
CA ILE A 83 -5.83 4.90 -5.31
C ILE A 83 -5.04 6.04 -5.96
N ASP A 84 -5.67 6.89 -6.77
CA ASP A 84 -5.01 8.06 -7.36
C ASP A 84 -4.44 9.00 -6.31
N LYS A 85 -5.19 9.23 -5.22
CA LYS A 85 -4.71 10.03 -4.09
C LYS A 85 -3.53 9.37 -3.38
N LEU A 86 -3.56 8.05 -3.20
CA LEU A 86 -2.43 7.32 -2.59
C LEU A 86 -1.18 7.42 -3.46
N LYS A 87 -1.30 7.12 -4.76
CA LYS A 87 -0.20 7.23 -5.74
C LYS A 87 0.36 8.65 -5.82
N GLY A 88 -0.51 9.66 -5.87
CA GLY A 88 -0.10 11.06 -5.85
C GLY A 88 0.70 11.43 -4.60
N ASN A 89 0.25 10.99 -3.42
CA ASN A 89 0.97 11.20 -2.17
C ASN A 89 2.32 10.47 -2.15
N THR A 90 2.39 9.25 -2.70
CA THR A 90 3.62 8.47 -2.84
C THR A 90 4.64 9.20 -3.72
N VAL A 91 4.20 9.72 -4.87
CA VAL A 91 5.05 10.51 -5.78
C VAL A 91 5.55 11.79 -5.11
N GLU A 92 4.70 12.53 -4.40
CA GLU A 92 5.11 13.72 -3.65
C GLU A 92 6.11 13.40 -2.53
N ARG A 93 5.89 12.29 -1.81
CA ARG A 93 6.81 11.80 -0.78
C ARG A 93 8.18 11.47 -1.37
N LEU A 94 8.22 10.78 -2.51
CA LEU A 94 9.46 10.46 -3.22
C LEU A 94 10.19 11.74 -3.68
N LYS A 95 9.46 12.71 -4.24
CA LYS A 95 10.04 14.02 -4.61
C LYS A 95 10.68 14.71 -3.41
N LYS A 96 10.01 14.72 -2.26
CA LYS A 96 10.56 15.29 -1.01
C LYS A 96 11.81 14.53 -0.53
N GLN A 97 11.80 13.20 -0.59
CA GLN A 97 12.94 12.38 -0.16
C GLN A 97 14.18 12.55 -1.05
N LYS A 98 14.01 12.85 -2.34
CA LYS A 98 15.13 13.12 -3.27
C LYS A 98 15.88 14.42 -2.94
N VAL A 99 15.24 15.37 -2.27
CA VAL A 99 15.84 16.69 -1.95
C VAL A 99 16.27 16.78 -0.49
N GLN A 100 15.58 16.09 0.42
CA GLN A 100 15.92 16.14 1.85
C GLN A 100 17.21 15.37 2.14
N PRO A 101 18.12 15.92 2.96
CA PRO A 101 19.32 15.20 3.39
C PRO A 101 18.94 13.98 4.23
N ALA A 102 19.74 12.92 4.09
CA ALA A 102 19.65 11.70 4.87
C ALA A 102 19.82 12.02 6.37
N THR A 103 19.08 11.30 7.20
CA THR A 103 19.23 11.46 8.66
C THR A 103 20.48 10.74 9.16
N ASP A 104 21.07 11.24 10.25
CA ASP A 104 22.22 10.58 10.90
C ASP A 104 21.94 9.11 11.25
N LYS A 105 20.68 8.79 11.60
CA LYS A 105 20.26 7.41 11.86
C LYS A 105 20.36 6.53 10.62
N GLN A 106 19.90 7.02 9.46
CA GLN A 106 20.02 6.29 8.19
C GLN A 106 21.49 6.11 7.82
N MET A 107 22.30 7.18 7.91
CA MET A 107 23.75 7.13 7.66
C MET A 107 24.45 6.10 8.56
N LYS A 108 24.16 6.11 9.86
CA LYS A 108 24.74 5.17 10.84
C LYS A 108 24.31 3.73 10.57
N TYR A 109 23.04 3.52 10.22
CA TYR A 109 22.53 2.19 9.89
C TYR A 109 23.18 1.62 8.63
N ALA A 110 23.27 2.43 7.58
CA ALA A 110 23.91 2.05 6.33
C ALA A 110 25.40 1.73 6.52
N LYS A 111 26.14 2.54 7.29
CA LYS A 111 27.54 2.27 7.70
C LYS A 111 27.70 0.91 8.40
N ASN A 112 26.77 0.58 9.31
CA ASN A 112 26.80 -0.69 10.01
C ASN A 112 26.52 -1.87 9.08
N LEU A 113 25.57 -1.74 8.13
CA LEU A 113 25.29 -2.77 7.14
C LEU A 113 26.47 -2.98 6.20
N TYR A 114 27.05 -1.90 5.69
CA TYR A 114 28.22 -1.95 4.82
C TYR A 114 29.39 -2.70 5.48
N LYS A 115 29.67 -2.40 6.75
CA LYS A 115 30.69 -3.13 7.52
C LYS A 115 30.39 -4.63 7.62
N LYS A 116 29.12 -5.04 7.69
CA LYS A 116 28.75 -6.47 7.71
C LYS A 116 28.98 -7.14 6.37
N VAL A 117 28.66 -6.45 5.27
CA VAL A 117 28.80 -6.98 3.91
C VAL A 117 30.27 -7.07 3.52
N TYR A 118 31.05 -6.01 3.75
CA TYR A 118 32.40 -5.89 3.20
C TYR A 118 33.53 -5.99 4.23
N GLY A 119 33.22 -6.09 5.53
CA GLY A 119 34.24 -6.15 6.60
C GLY A 119 34.96 -4.82 6.88
N GLU A 120 34.77 -3.79 6.03
CA GLU A 120 35.45 -2.51 6.12
C GLU A 120 34.56 -1.38 6.67
N ALA A 121 35.16 -0.48 7.45
CA ALA A 121 34.47 0.69 8.00
C ALA A 121 34.44 1.91 7.05
N LYS A 122 35.21 1.87 5.95
CA LYS A 122 35.49 3.03 5.07
C LYS A 122 34.56 3.16 3.85
N GLY A 123 33.39 2.51 3.86
CA GLY A 123 32.52 2.41 2.68
C GLY A 123 31.65 3.60 2.30
N PHE A 124 31.51 4.61 3.16
CA PHE A 124 30.69 5.78 2.87
C PHE A 124 31.60 6.95 2.52
N ASP A 125 31.43 7.51 1.33
CA ASP A 125 32.12 8.75 0.99
C ASP A 125 31.58 9.91 1.85
N ASP A 126 32.37 10.97 2.00
CA ASP A 126 32.00 12.15 2.81
C ASP A 126 30.97 13.04 2.10
N LYS A 127 30.23 12.52 1.12
CA LYS A 127 29.21 13.30 0.41
C LYS A 127 27.91 13.36 1.21
N GLU A 128 27.17 14.43 0.96
CA GLU A 128 25.79 14.54 1.44
C GLU A 128 24.89 13.65 0.59
N TYR A 129 24.27 12.67 1.24
CA TYR A 129 23.27 11.80 0.63
C TYR A 129 21.88 12.34 0.90
N SER A 130 21.00 12.24 -0.08
CA SER A 130 19.55 12.43 0.13
C SER A 130 18.94 11.24 0.88
N LYS A 131 17.76 11.44 1.47
CA LYS A 131 16.99 10.35 2.08
C LYS A 131 16.69 9.24 1.07
N HIS A 132 16.41 9.61 -0.18
CA HIS A 132 16.10 8.64 -1.23
C HIS A 132 17.31 7.77 -1.57
N GLU A 133 18.47 8.37 -1.82
CA GLU A 133 19.72 7.63 -2.08
C GLU A 133 20.04 6.70 -0.91
N MET A 134 19.88 7.18 0.32
CA MET A 134 20.16 6.36 1.50
C MET A 134 19.17 5.19 1.66
N VAL A 135 17.90 5.36 1.28
CA VAL A 135 16.93 4.25 1.26
C VAL A 135 17.34 3.17 0.25
N LEU A 136 17.79 3.56 -0.94
CA LEU A 136 18.26 2.61 -1.96
C LEU A 136 19.51 1.85 -1.49
N ILE A 137 20.51 2.58 -1.00
CA ILE A 137 21.75 1.99 -0.46
C ILE A 137 21.45 1.02 0.68
N ILE A 138 20.59 1.40 1.63
CA ILE A 138 20.19 0.52 2.73
C ILE A 138 19.49 -0.73 2.20
N GLY A 139 18.59 -0.59 1.23
CA GLY A 139 17.85 -1.71 0.63
C GLY A 139 18.79 -2.76 0.04
N GLU A 140 19.72 -2.34 -0.81
CA GLU A 140 20.71 -3.22 -1.44
C GLU A 140 21.62 -3.89 -0.41
N LEU A 141 22.08 -3.13 0.59
CA LEU A 141 22.93 -3.70 1.65
C LEU A 141 22.18 -4.73 2.50
N VAL A 142 20.88 -4.55 2.74
CA VAL A 142 20.05 -5.56 3.43
C VAL A 142 19.93 -6.82 2.58
N GLU A 143 19.65 -6.68 1.29
CA GLU A 143 19.56 -7.80 0.34
C GLU A 143 20.87 -8.58 0.29
N MET A 144 22.02 -7.90 0.22
CA MET A 144 23.34 -8.53 0.27
C MET A 144 23.60 -9.26 1.61
N VAL A 145 23.22 -8.66 2.75
CA VAL A 145 23.35 -9.33 4.06
C VAL A 145 22.49 -10.59 4.14
N ASP A 146 21.26 -10.55 3.61
CA ASP A 146 20.37 -11.70 3.62
C ASP A 146 20.88 -12.78 2.66
N ASN A 147 21.37 -12.41 1.47
CA ASN A 147 22.03 -13.33 0.55
C ASN A 147 23.33 -13.93 1.12
N MET A 148 24.12 -13.19 1.92
CA MET A 148 25.30 -13.75 2.60
C MET A 148 24.96 -14.78 3.69
N LYS A 149 23.78 -14.67 4.32
CA LYS A 149 23.30 -15.73 5.21
C LYS A 149 22.96 -16.99 4.43
N GLU A 150 22.52 -16.86 3.18
CA GLU A 150 22.29 -17.99 2.27
C GLU A 150 23.60 -18.51 1.63
N GLU A 151 24.54 -17.63 1.30
CA GLU A 151 25.84 -17.87 0.66
C GLU A 151 26.99 -18.17 1.63
N ASN A 152 26.75 -18.46 2.91
CA ASN A 152 27.73 -19.23 3.72
C ASN A 152 27.91 -20.69 3.22
N ARG A 153 27.80 -20.89 1.90
CA ARG A 153 28.23 -21.99 1.04
C ARG A 153 29.17 -21.55 -0.12
N GLY A 154 29.57 -20.27 -0.27
CA GLY A 154 30.54 -19.85 -1.31
C GLY A 154 30.92 -18.36 -1.28
N GLU A 155 32.19 -18.05 -1.59
CA GLU A 155 32.86 -16.75 -1.46
C GLU A 155 32.23 -15.62 -2.30
N CYS A 156 32.04 -14.43 -1.71
CA CYS A 156 31.41 -13.27 -2.34
C CYS A 156 32.45 -12.22 -2.82
N ALA A 157 32.32 -11.74 -4.06
CA ALA A 157 33.19 -10.73 -4.67
C ALA A 157 32.76 -9.30 -4.31
N VAL A 158 33.74 -8.41 -4.08
CA VAL A 158 33.53 -7.00 -3.70
C VAL A 158 33.03 -6.18 -4.90
N VAL A 159 31.89 -5.50 -4.76
CA VAL A 159 31.33 -4.57 -5.76
C VAL A 159 31.46 -3.13 -5.28
N GLU A 160 32.05 -2.25 -6.09
CA GLU A 160 32.19 -0.82 -5.78
C GLU A 160 30.88 -0.04 -5.96
N LEU A 161 30.53 0.81 -4.98
CA LEU A 161 29.28 1.58 -4.91
C LEU A 161 29.16 2.73 -5.94
N SER A 162 30.22 3.01 -6.71
CA SER A 162 30.20 3.98 -7.82
C SER A 162 29.21 3.62 -8.93
N ASN A 163 28.77 2.36 -8.97
CA ASN A 163 27.86 1.81 -9.98
C ASN A 163 26.37 2.10 -9.75
N PHE A 164 25.98 2.62 -8.58
CA PHE A 164 24.56 2.88 -8.23
C PHE A 164 24.03 4.23 -8.74
N ARG A 165 24.84 4.98 -9.49
CA ARG A 165 24.39 6.16 -10.23
C ARG A 165 23.93 5.76 -11.64
N LYS A 166 22.62 5.58 -11.82
CA LYS A 166 21.95 5.73 -13.12
C LYS A 166 20.74 6.64 -12.98
#